data_AF-A0A381WFG5-F1
#
_entry.id   AF-A0A381WFG5-F1
#
_cell.length_a   1.000
_cell.length_b   1.000
_cell.length_c   1.000
_cell.angle_alpha   90.00
_cell.angle_beta   90.00
_cell.angle_gamma   90.00
#
_symmetry.space_group_name_H-M   'P 1'
#
loop_
_entity.id
_entity.type
_entity.pdbx_description
1 polymer ?
#
loop_
_entity_poly.entity_id
_entity_poly.type
_entity_poly.pdbx_seq_one_letter_code
_entity_poly.pdbx_strand_id
1 'polypeptide(L)'
;MRIYILILAAFALGACTLKPVETVYHEEEDVTRFTTKPFKSTMRSKEIELVASKECPGKVICTDQEIKLEVKHTDRFSLLKGKDLVLETEEGNLNLNERDYSNSYDLGMIAKDGTTGVLKEQFLIWVSEPDFRKAAYADSAILKVGDDSFNLSSEGRENWQIMLDRERLLEIMDKEQQREYGLYNHERKNTKEITIQEKRMSSEAEESTWNLVKDSNSAEDLRYFLEKFPGSPYAIPAKLKLKQLERGKE
;
A
#
# COMPACT_ATOMS: atom_id res chain seq x y z
N MET A 1 35.58 38.82 37.02
CA MET A 1 35.82 37.38 36.77
C MET A 1 34.45 36.69 36.76
N ARG A 2 33.84 36.55 35.57
CA ARG A 2 32.52 35.92 35.38
C ARG A 2 32.67 34.88 34.27
N ILE A 3 32.42 33.64 34.65
CA ILE A 3 32.40 32.45 33.79
C ILE A 3 31.13 32.50 32.96
N TYR A 4 31.26 32.43 31.63
CA TYR A 4 30.16 32.05 30.76
C TYR A 4 30.65 30.95 29.82
N ILE A 5 30.21 29.74 30.15
CA ILE A 5 30.23 28.54 29.31
C ILE A 5 29.20 28.76 28.21
N LEU A 6 29.61 28.79 26.95
CA LEU A 6 28.70 28.64 25.82
C LEU A 6 29.02 27.31 25.14
N ILE A 7 28.18 26.33 25.46
CA ILE A 7 28.10 25.03 24.80
C ILE A 7 27.59 25.28 23.38
N LEU A 8 28.47 25.13 22.41
CA LEU A 8 28.11 24.95 21.00
C LEU A 8 27.55 23.53 20.84
N ALA A 9 26.24 23.38 21.06
CA ALA A 9 25.52 22.19 20.66
C ALA A 9 25.33 22.23 19.14
N ALA A 10 26.17 21.51 18.43
CA ALA A 10 25.99 21.23 17.02
C ALA A 10 24.71 20.40 16.83
N PHE A 11 23.65 21.04 16.34
CA PHE A 11 22.50 20.33 15.78
C PHE A 11 22.97 19.67 14.47
N ALA A 12 23.47 18.45 14.57
CA ALA A 12 23.52 17.55 13.43
C ALA A 12 22.07 17.15 13.12
N LEU A 13 21.43 17.89 12.21
CA LEU A 13 20.23 17.43 11.52
C LEU A 13 20.65 16.23 10.67
N GLY A 14 20.60 15.04 11.26
CA GLY A 14 20.63 13.80 10.50
C GLY A 14 19.45 13.85 9.54
N ALA A 15 19.73 13.98 8.24
CA ALA A 15 18.73 13.81 7.21
C ALA A 15 18.07 12.44 7.45
N CYS A 16 16.78 12.43 7.83
CA CYS A 16 16.00 11.22 7.86
C CYS A 16 15.81 10.76 6.42
N THR A 17 16.81 10.07 5.88
CA THR A 17 16.67 9.35 4.62
C THR A 17 15.64 8.25 4.87
N LEU A 18 14.47 8.37 4.24
CA LEU A 18 13.45 7.31 4.27
C LEU A 18 14.11 5.98 3.94
N LYS A 19 13.94 4.98 4.84
CA LYS A 19 14.48 3.63 4.67
C LYS A 19 13.99 3.03 3.34
N PRO A 20 14.78 2.18 2.67
CA PRO A 20 14.38 1.50 1.43
C PRO A 20 13.07 0.71 1.58
N VAL A 21 12.86 0.12 2.75
CA VAL A 21 11.61 -0.56 3.14
C VAL A 21 11.22 -0.10 4.54
N GLU A 22 9.99 0.36 4.67
CA GLU A 22 9.38 0.68 5.95
C GLU A 22 8.80 -0.60 6.58
N THR A 23 9.02 -0.78 7.88
CA THR A 23 8.48 -1.90 8.65
C THR A 23 7.57 -1.36 9.74
N VAL A 24 6.28 -1.71 9.68
CA VAL A 24 5.28 -1.26 10.65
C VAL A 24 4.53 -2.47 11.19
N TYR A 25 4.46 -2.60 12.51
CA TYR A 25 3.65 -3.61 13.16
C TYR A 25 2.28 -3.05 13.55
N HIS A 26 1.22 -3.76 13.18
CA HIS A 26 -0.17 -3.44 13.49
C HIS A 26 -0.67 -4.37 14.60
N GLU A 27 -0.66 -3.88 15.83
CA GLU A 27 -0.96 -4.66 17.04
C GLU A 27 -2.34 -5.31 17.07
N GLU A 28 -3.34 -4.60 16.55
CA GLU A 28 -4.74 -5.05 16.53
C GLU A 28 -4.95 -6.23 15.59
N GLU A 29 -4.28 -6.21 14.43
CA GLU A 29 -4.37 -7.25 13.41
C GLU A 29 -3.36 -8.38 13.64
N ASP A 30 -2.38 -8.16 14.53
CA ASP A 30 -1.20 -9.03 14.71
C ASP A 30 -0.50 -9.26 13.37
N VAL A 31 -0.14 -8.19 12.66
CA VAL A 31 0.50 -8.25 11.34
C VAL A 31 1.63 -7.23 11.27
N THR A 32 2.79 -7.63 10.76
CA THR A 32 3.82 -6.70 10.30
C THR A 32 3.70 -6.45 8.81
N ARG A 33 3.59 -5.18 8.43
CA ARG A 33 3.60 -4.72 7.05
C ARG A 33 4.99 -4.19 6.68
N PHE A 34 5.50 -4.69 5.58
CA PHE A 34 6.71 -4.21 4.93
C PHE A 34 6.32 -3.46 3.67
N THR A 35 6.71 -2.20 3.53
CA THR A 35 6.33 -1.34 2.41
C THR A 35 7.58 -0.73 1.78
N THR A 36 7.78 -0.95 0.49
CA THR A 36 8.93 -0.40 -0.24
C THR A 36 8.77 1.10 -0.43
N LYS A 37 9.88 1.83 -0.41
CA LYS A 37 9.88 3.23 -0.85
C LYS A 37 9.34 3.33 -2.29
N PRO A 38 8.50 4.34 -2.60
CA PRO A 38 7.97 4.51 -3.94
C PRO A 38 9.09 4.67 -4.98
N PHE A 39 8.94 3.94 -6.08
CA PHE A 39 9.82 4.05 -7.24
C PHE A 39 9.01 4.57 -8.43
N LYS A 40 9.57 5.54 -9.17
CA LYS A 40 8.90 6.18 -10.30
C LYS A 40 9.53 5.77 -11.62
N SER A 41 8.68 5.47 -12.60
CA SER A 41 9.10 5.28 -13.98
C SER A 41 8.37 6.26 -14.88
N THR A 42 9.09 6.77 -15.89
CA THR A 42 8.57 7.77 -16.82
C THR A 42 8.68 7.28 -18.25
N MET A 43 7.67 7.61 -19.04
CA MET A 43 7.66 7.40 -20.48
C MET A 43 7.10 8.65 -21.16
N ARG A 44 7.97 9.37 -21.88
CA ARG A 44 7.66 10.71 -22.42
C ARG A 44 7.22 11.66 -21.29
N SER A 45 5.98 12.14 -21.31
CA SER A 45 5.39 12.98 -20.26
C SER A 45 4.64 12.19 -19.19
N LYS A 46 4.38 10.89 -19.41
CA LYS A 46 3.62 10.03 -18.51
C LYS A 46 4.55 9.52 -17.41
N GLU A 47 4.05 9.48 -16.18
CA GLU A 47 4.75 8.96 -15.01
C GLU A 47 3.85 7.98 -14.29
N ILE A 48 4.44 6.88 -13.84
CA ILE A 48 3.84 5.96 -12.89
C ILE A 48 4.71 5.87 -11.64
N GLU A 49 4.06 5.62 -10.51
CA GLU A 49 4.70 5.34 -9.24
C GLU A 49 4.31 3.93 -8.80
N LEU A 50 5.30 3.14 -8.37
CA LEU A 50 5.11 1.77 -7.93
C LEU A 50 5.51 1.64 -6.46
N VAL A 51 4.66 0.98 -5.68
CA VAL A 51 4.88 0.66 -4.28
C VAL A 51 4.54 -0.81 -4.07
N ALA A 52 5.48 -1.61 -3.60
CA ALA A 52 5.23 -2.98 -3.22
C ALA A 52 5.09 -3.09 -1.70
N SER A 53 4.23 -3.98 -1.23
CA SER A 53 4.13 -4.33 0.17
C SER A 53 3.83 -5.80 0.38
N LYS A 54 4.26 -6.32 1.53
CA LYS A 54 3.89 -7.65 2.01
C LYS A 54 3.49 -7.60 3.47
N GLU A 55 2.56 -8.46 3.85
CA GLU A 55 2.06 -8.59 5.21
C GLU A 55 2.44 -9.95 5.78
N CYS A 56 3.03 -9.94 6.97
CA CYS A 56 3.44 -11.13 7.69
C CYS A 56 2.66 -11.23 9.00
N PRO A 57 2.01 -12.37 9.30
CA PRO A 57 1.33 -12.59 10.57
C PRO A 57 2.30 -12.55 11.76
N GLY A 58 2.08 -11.63 12.68
CA GLY A 58 2.90 -11.35 13.84
C GLY A 58 4.18 -10.60 13.48
N LYS A 59 5.07 -10.50 14.46
CA LYS A 59 6.38 -9.84 14.33
C LYS A 59 7.42 -10.76 13.70
N VAL A 60 7.20 -11.17 12.45
CA VAL A 60 8.06 -12.10 11.73
C VAL A 60 8.36 -11.61 10.32
N ILE A 61 9.51 -12.00 9.77
CA ILE A 61 9.80 -11.87 8.35
C ILE A 61 9.41 -13.19 7.69
N CYS A 62 8.26 -13.18 7.02
CA CYS A 62 7.68 -14.34 6.34
C CYS A 62 8.15 -14.44 4.88
N THR A 63 7.98 -15.64 4.33
CA THR A 63 8.18 -16.00 2.92
C THR A 63 6.90 -16.58 2.35
N ASP A 64 6.82 -16.64 1.02
CA ASP A 64 5.75 -17.26 0.25
C ASP A 64 4.37 -16.62 0.50
N GLN A 65 4.35 -15.32 0.75
CA GLN A 65 3.10 -14.54 0.85
C GLN A 65 2.79 -13.83 -0.46
N GLU A 66 1.55 -13.38 -0.62
CA GLU A 66 1.20 -12.47 -1.71
C GLU A 66 1.89 -11.11 -1.51
N ILE A 67 2.44 -10.59 -2.59
CA ILE A 67 2.98 -9.24 -2.68
C ILE A 67 1.90 -8.36 -3.29
N LYS A 68 1.52 -7.32 -2.56
CA LYS A 68 0.65 -6.26 -3.07
C LYS A 68 1.51 -5.25 -3.83
N LEU A 69 1.29 -5.11 -5.13
CA LEU A 69 1.87 -4.08 -5.97
C LEU A 69 0.82 -3.00 -6.25
N GLU A 70 1.09 -1.79 -5.78
CA GLU A 70 0.31 -0.60 -6.07
C GLU A 70 0.97 0.17 -7.22
N VAL A 71 0.21 0.42 -8.28
CA VAL A 71 0.61 1.24 -9.43
C VAL A 71 -0.24 2.48 -9.47
N LYS A 72 0.38 3.65 -9.27
CA LYS A 72 -0.26 4.96 -9.25
C LYS A 72 0.06 5.75 -10.50
N HIS A 73 -0.94 6.45 -10.99
CA HIS A 73 -0.77 7.49 -11.99
C HIS A 73 -1.43 8.79 -11.50
N THR A 74 -0.80 9.92 -11.77
CA THR A 74 -1.31 11.24 -11.36
C THR A 74 -1.08 12.24 -12.49
N ASP A 75 -2.15 12.57 -13.18
CA ASP A 75 -2.16 13.50 -14.32
C ASP A 75 -3.60 14.00 -14.56
N ARG A 76 -3.83 14.76 -15.63
CA ARG A 76 -5.16 15.26 -16.01
C ARG A 76 -6.02 14.21 -16.71
N PHE A 77 -5.35 13.27 -17.38
CA PHE A 77 -5.98 12.26 -18.21
C PHE A 77 -5.76 10.87 -17.64
N SER A 78 -6.70 9.98 -17.90
CA SER A 78 -6.57 8.59 -17.50
C SER A 78 -5.48 7.89 -18.32
N LEU A 79 -4.62 7.16 -17.62
CA LEU A 79 -3.61 6.27 -18.18
C LEU A 79 -3.97 4.81 -17.91
N LEU A 80 -4.51 4.53 -16.71
CA LEU A 80 -4.68 3.17 -16.22
C LEU A 80 -6.02 2.56 -16.63
N LYS A 81 -7.10 3.34 -16.54
CA LYS A 81 -8.48 2.83 -16.71
C LYS A 81 -8.66 2.12 -18.06
N GLY A 82 -9.12 0.88 -17.99
CA GLY A 82 -9.42 0.07 -19.18
C GLY A 82 -8.18 -0.36 -19.99
N LYS A 83 -6.98 -0.25 -19.42
CA LYS A 83 -5.73 -0.71 -20.06
C LYS A 83 -5.24 -2.00 -19.43
N ASP A 84 -4.83 -2.95 -20.26
CA ASP A 84 -4.21 -4.16 -19.75
C ASP A 84 -2.85 -3.83 -19.11
N LEU A 85 -2.55 -4.47 -17.97
CA LEU A 85 -1.22 -4.43 -17.37
C LEU A 85 -0.52 -5.77 -17.53
N VAL A 86 0.67 -5.73 -18.10
CA VAL A 86 1.57 -6.88 -18.25
C VAL A 86 2.96 -6.45 -17.83
N LEU A 87 3.63 -7.27 -17.03
CA LEU A 87 5.02 -7.07 -16.69
C LEU A 87 5.87 -8.05 -17.49
N GLU A 88 6.66 -7.52 -18.41
CA GLU A 88 7.52 -8.29 -19.29
C GLU A 88 8.93 -8.34 -18.72
N THR A 89 9.50 -9.53 -18.61
CA THR A 89 10.91 -9.77 -18.27
C THR A 89 11.53 -10.72 -19.29
N GLU A 90 12.84 -10.94 -19.22
CA GLU A 90 13.51 -11.97 -20.01
C GLU A 90 13.02 -13.41 -19.71
N GLU A 91 12.43 -13.64 -18.53
CA GLU A 91 11.88 -14.94 -18.14
C GLU A 91 10.42 -15.14 -18.61
N GLY A 92 9.77 -14.11 -19.14
CA GLY A 92 8.43 -14.16 -19.69
C GLY A 92 7.52 -13.03 -19.22
N ASN A 93 6.22 -13.21 -19.47
CA ASN A 93 5.21 -12.19 -19.19
C ASN A 93 4.37 -12.57 -17.98
N LEU A 94 4.29 -11.66 -17.01
CA LEU A 94 3.39 -11.74 -15.87
C LEU A 94 2.14 -10.90 -16.15
N ASN A 95 0.98 -11.56 -16.13
CA ASN A 95 -0.32 -10.91 -16.26
C ASN A 95 -0.70 -10.25 -14.94
N LEU A 96 -1.01 -8.95 -14.96
CA LEU A 96 -1.34 -8.15 -13.78
C LEU A 96 -2.78 -7.59 -13.85
N ASN A 97 -3.67 -8.24 -14.61
CA ASN A 97 -5.04 -7.76 -14.83
C ASN A 97 -6.04 -8.18 -13.73
N GLU A 98 -5.70 -9.11 -12.85
CA GLU A 98 -6.45 -9.38 -11.62
C GLU A 98 -6.11 -8.32 -10.57
N ARG A 99 -6.91 -7.25 -10.53
CA ARG A 99 -6.57 -6.03 -9.81
C ARG A 99 -7.81 -5.24 -9.38
N ASP A 100 -7.63 -4.40 -8.38
CA ASP A 100 -8.64 -3.44 -7.94
C ASP A 100 -8.29 -2.05 -8.46
N TYR A 101 -9.25 -1.42 -9.13
CA TYR A 101 -9.11 -0.06 -9.65
C TYR A 101 -9.88 0.93 -8.79
N SER A 102 -9.24 2.05 -8.49
CA SER A 102 -9.94 3.22 -7.96
C SER A 102 -9.31 4.51 -8.46
N ASN A 103 -10.07 5.59 -8.38
CA ASN A 103 -9.60 6.91 -8.75
C ASN A 103 -10.19 7.99 -7.83
N SER A 104 -9.55 9.15 -7.87
CA SER A 104 -10.07 10.38 -7.28
C SER A 104 -9.69 11.56 -8.16
N TYR A 105 -10.45 12.65 -8.08
CA TYR A 105 -10.19 13.86 -8.85
C TYR A 105 -10.16 15.07 -7.94
N ASP A 106 -9.08 15.85 -8.04
CA ASP A 106 -8.86 17.06 -7.26
C ASP A 106 -8.89 18.29 -8.19
N LEU A 107 -9.95 19.09 -8.07
CA LEU A 107 -10.15 20.31 -8.86
C LEU A 107 -9.16 21.44 -8.52
N GLY A 108 -8.63 21.47 -7.29
CA GLY A 108 -7.77 22.55 -6.79
C GLY A 108 -6.28 22.29 -7.01
N MET A 109 -5.90 21.04 -7.27
CA MET A 109 -4.52 20.66 -7.53
C MET A 109 -4.08 21.15 -8.92
N ILE A 110 -2.85 21.68 -9.00
CA ILE A 110 -2.23 22.12 -10.25
C ILE A 110 -1.50 20.94 -10.88
N ALA A 111 -1.85 20.62 -12.13
CA ALA A 111 -1.20 19.59 -12.94
C ALA A 111 0.19 20.04 -13.42
N LYS A 112 0.98 19.09 -13.96
CA LYS A 112 2.33 19.34 -14.47
C LYS A 112 2.38 20.39 -15.60
N ASP A 113 1.29 20.56 -16.34
CA ASP A 113 1.14 21.55 -17.42
C ASP A 113 0.70 22.94 -16.94
N GLY A 114 0.54 23.13 -15.63
CA GLY A 114 0.14 24.41 -15.01
C GLY A 114 -1.37 24.65 -14.97
N THR A 115 -2.18 23.73 -15.49
CA THR A 115 -3.65 23.84 -15.39
C THR A 115 -4.17 23.25 -14.08
N THR A 116 -5.41 23.57 -13.70
CA THR A 116 -6.06 23.00 -12.52
C THR A 116 -6.80 21.71 -12.85
N GLY A 117 -6.90 20.82 -11.87
CA GLY A 117 -7.55 19.54 -12.01
C GLY A 117 -6.55 18.40 -12.19
N VAL A 118 -6.51 17.48 -11.22
CA VAL A 118 -5.65 16.29 -11.26
C VAL A 118 -6.47 15.04 -10.96
N LEU A 119 -6.45 14.10 -11.90
CA LEU A 119 -6.90 12.73 -11.74
C LEU A 119 -5.79 11.89 -11.10
N LYS A 120 -6.12 11.23 -10.01
CA LYS A 120 -5.28 10.22 -9.37
C LYS A 120 -5.91 8.86 -9.63
N GLU A 121 -5.19 7.97 -10.28
CA GLU A 121 -5.60 6.60 -10.52
C GLU A 121 -4.69 5.65 -9.77
N GLN A 122 -5.26 4.54 -9.30
CA GLN A 122 -4.49 3.47 -8.68
C GLN A 122 -5.01 2.10 -9.13
N PHE A 123 -4.06 1.21 -9.39
CA PHE A 123 -4.29 -0.23 -9.41
C PHE A 123 -3.63 -0.88 -8.20
N LEU A 124 -4.38 -1.74 -7.52
CA LEU A 124 -3.87 -2.65 -6.51
C LEU A 124 -3.86 -4.05 -7.09
N ILE A 125 -2.68 -4.65 -7.15
CA ILE A 125 -2.45 -5.94 -7.79
C ILE A 125 -1.83 -6.87 -6.76
N TRP A 126 -2.26 -8.13 -6.74
CA TRP A 126 -1.68 -9.16 -5.88
C TRP A 126 -0.90 -10.15 -6.76
N VAL A 127 0.34 -10.40 -6.37
CA VAL A 127 1.27 -11.25 -7.12
C VAL A 127 1.88 -12.25 -6.15
N SER A 128 2.02 -13.51 -6.55
CA SER A 128 2.75 -14.50 -5.75
C SER A 128 4.20 -14.03 -5.51
N GLU A 129 4.76 -14.26 -4.32
CA GLU A 129 6.17 -13.94 -4.07
C GLU A 129 7.12 -14.56 -5.14
N PRO A 130 6.96 -15.83 -5.57
CA PRO A 130 7.79 -16.41 -6.62
C PRO A 130 7.74 -15.63 -7.95
N ASP A 131 6.55 -15.22 -8.41
CA ASP A 131 6.43 -14.46 -9.66
C ASP A 131 6.94 -13.03 -9.51
N PHE A 132 6.70 -12.41 -8.35
CA PHE A 132 7.21 -11.08 -8.06
C PHE A 132 8.76 -11.07 -7.98
N ARG A 133 9.37 -12.14 -7.46
CA ARG A 133 10.83 -12.33 -7.46
C ARG A 133 11.39 -12.35 -8.87
N LYS A 134 10.76 -13.04 -9.82
CA LYS A 134 11.22 -13.04 -11.23
C LYS A 134 11.35 -11.61 -11.75
N ALA A 135 10.37 -10.76 -11.47
CA ALA A 135 10.44 -9.36 -11.84
C ALA A 135 11.47 -8.54 -11.05
N ALA A 136 11.57 -8.75 -9.74
CA ALA A 136 12.48 -7.99 -8.87
C ALA A 136 13.97 -8.22 -9.21
N TYR A 137 14.32 -9.46 -9.57
CA TYR A 137 15.71 -9.86 -9.86
C TYR A 137 16.03 -9.98 -11.35
N ALA A 138 15.04 -9.75 -12.23
CA ALA A 138 15.26 -9.74 -13.66
C ALA A 138 16.36 -8.77 -14.08
N ASP A 139 17.07 -9.10 -15.16
CA ASP A 139 17.98 -8.18 -15.85
C ASP A 139 17.19 -7.01 -16.44
N SER A 140 16.01 -7.31 -16.99
CA SER A 140 15.11 -6.34 -17.61
C SER A 140 13.67 -6.52 -17.12
N ALA A 141 12.99 -5.43 -16.77
CA ALA A 141 11.55 -5.49 -16.52
C ALA A 141 10.86 -4.25 -17.08
N ILE A 142 9.84 -4.49 -17.89
CA ILE A 142 9.06 -3.46 -18.56
C ILE A 142 7.60 -3.63 -18.16
N LEU A 143 7.03 -2.62 -17.51
CA LEU A 143 5.60 -2.58 -17.27
C LEU A 143 4.90 -2.02 -18.51
N LYS A 144 4.07 -2.84 -19.15
CA LYS A 144 3.16 -2.44 -20.22
C LYS A 144 1.84 -1.98 -19.62
N VAL A 145 1.37 -0.83 -20.09
CA VAL A 145 0.05 -0.27 -19.77
C VAL A 145 -0.66 0.01 -21.10
N GLY A 146 -1.40 -0.97 -21.61
CA GLY A 146 -1.84 -0.96 -23.00
C GLY A 146 -0.65 -0.82 -23.95
N ASP A 147 -0.63 0.25 -24.75
CA ASP A 147 0.44 0.52 -25.72
C ASP A 147 1.66 1.24 -25.10
N ASP A 148 1.54 1.74 -23.87
CA ASP A 148 2.62 2.46 -23.18
C ASP A 148 3.57 1.48 -22.49
N SER A 149 4.87 1.80 -22.48
CA SER A 149 5.93 0.93 -21.93
C SER A 149 6.80 1.70 -20.94
N PHE A 150 6.84 1.24 -19.70
CA PHE A 150 7.61 1.84 -18.62
C PHE A 150 8.78 0.92 -18.26
N ASN A 151 10.00 1.40 -18.47
CA ASN A 151 11.18 0.65 -18.04
C ASN A 151 11.31 0.76 -16.51
N LEU A 152 11.34 -0.39 -15.83
CA LEU A 152 11.58 -0.44 -14.40
C LEU A 152 13.10 -0.58 -14.22
N SER A 153 13.76 0.43 -13.66
CA SER A 153 15.21 0.39 -13.48
C SER A 153 15.60 -0.61 -12.40
N SER A 154 16.80 -1.18 -12.50
CA SER A 154 17.37 -2.05 -11.46
C SER A 154 17.46 -1.33 -10.11
N GLU A 155 17.88 -0.06 -10.09
CA GLU A 155 17.87 0.80 -8.90
C GLU A 155 16.47 0.93 -8.30
N GLY A 156 15.44 1.10 -9.14
CA GLY A 156 14.05 1.14 -8.69
C GLY A 156 13.57 -0.15 -8.05
N ARG A 157 13.99 -1.29 -8.62
CA ARG A 157 13.69 -2.64 -8.11
C ARG A 157 14.53 -3.03 -6.89
N GLU A 158 15.56 -2.28 -6.53
CA GLU A 158 16.41 -2.62 -5.37
C GLU A 158 15.60 -2.68 -4.07
N ASN A 159 14.64 -1.77 -3.88
CA ASN A 159 13.76 -1.79 -2.71
C ASN A 159 12.90 -3.06 -2.67
N TRP A 160 12.50 -3.58 -3.83
CA TRP A 160 11.75 -4.83 -3.95
C TRP A 160 12.61 -6.01 -3.50
N GLN A 161 13.85 -6.06 -3.99
CA GLN A 161 14.81 -7.09 -3.60
C GLN A 161 15.10 -7.05 -2.09
N ILE A 162 15.30 -5.86 -1.51
CA ILE A 162 15.50 -5.70 -0.06
C ILE A 162 14.29 -6.22 0.72
N MET A 163 13.05 -5.95 0.28
CA MET A 163 11.84 -6.46 0.94
C MET A 163 11.73 -7.99 0.88
N LEU A 164 12.20 -8.58 -0.21
CA LEU A 164 12.14 -10.02 -0.45
C LEU A 164 13.26 -10.78 0.28
N ASP A 165 14.44 -10.19 0.42
CA ASP A 165 15.58 -10.83 1.06
C ASP A 165 15.63 -10.55 2.55
N ARG A 166 15.39 -11.58 3.37
CA ARG A 166 15.39 -11.49 4.84
C ARG A 166 16.64 -10.81 5.40
N GLU A 167 17.82 -11.18 4.91
CA GLU A 167 19.09 -10.64 5.41
C GLU A 167 19.23 -9.15 5.10
N ARG A 168 18.98 -8.74 3.84
CA ARG A 168 19.01 -7.34 3.42
C ARG A 168 17.95 -6.51 4.14
N LEU A 169 16.78 -7.08 4.40
CA LEU A 169 15.71 -6.43 5.14
C LEU A 169 16.13 -6.17 6.60
N LEU A 170 16.77 -7.13 7.26
CA LEU A 170 17.29 -6.96 8.61
C LEU A 170 18.42 -5.92 8.67
N GLU A 171 19.26 -5.81 7.65
CA GLU A 171 20.36 -4.83 7.61
C GLU A 171 19.87 -3.37 7.66
N ILE A 172 18.71 -3.07 7.08
CA ILE A 172 18.14 -1.72 7.05
C ILE A 172 17.24 -1.41 8.26
N MET A 173 16.92 -2.41 9.06
CA MET A 173 16.18 -2.24 10.31
C MET A 173 17.05 -1.56 11.38
N ASP A 174 16.41 -0.88 12.32
CA ASP A 174 17.14 -0.39 13.49
C ASP A 174 17.47 -1.54 14.47
N LYS A 175 18.28 -1.25 15.49
CA LYS A 175 18.76 -2.28 16.43
C LYS A 175 17.65 -2.96 17.22
N GLU A 176 16.53 -2.29 17.47
CA GLU A 176 15.41 -2.86 18.21
C GLU A 176 14.62 -3.80 17.30
N GLN A 177 14.30 -3.34 16.09
CA GLN A 177 13.69 -4.15 15.04
C GLN A 177 14.56 -5.37 14.70
N GLN A 178 15.87 -5.23 14.55
CA GLN A 178 16.77 -6.37 14.29
C GLN A 178 16.70 -7.43 15.39
N ARG A 179 16.57 -7.02 16.65
CA ARG A 179 16.41 -7.97 17.77
C ARG A 179 15.07 -8.66 17.68
N GLU A 180 14.01 -7.88 17.49
CA GLU A 180 12.64 -8.37 17.42
C GLU A 180 12.42 -9.35 16.26
N TYR A 181 12.79 -8.96 15.04
CA TYR A 181 12.54 -9.76 13.82
C TYR A 181 13.65 -10.76 13.49
N GLY A 182 14.86 -10.58 14.03
CA GLY A 182 16.04 -11.39 13.69
C GLY A 182 16.36 -12.49 14.69
N LEU A 183 16.24 -12.20 16.00
CA LEU A 183 16.77 -13.04 17.08
C LEU A 183 15.68 -13.79 17.87
N TYR A 184 14.50 -13.20 18.04
CA TYR A 184 13.43 -13.81 18.83
C TYR A 184 12.45 -14.58 17.95
N ASN A 185 12.08 -15.77 18.42
CA ASN A 185 11.01 -16.55 17.80
C ASN A 185 9.70 -16.12 18.45
N HIS A 186 8.86 -15.39 17.71
CA HIS A 186 7.57 -14.93 18.21
C HIS A 186 6.51 -16.01 18.03
N GLU A 187 5.84 -16.39 19.11
CA GLU A 187 4.60 -17.17 19.02
C GLU A 187 3.52 -16.28 18.39
N ARG A 188 2.90 -16.75 17.30
CA ARG A 188 1.76 -16.05 16.70
C ARG A 188 0.64 -15.96 17.72
N LYS A 189 -0.10 -14.85 17.79
CA LYS A 189 -1.36 -14.88 18.52
C LYS A 189 -2.27 -15.90 17.82
N ASN A 190 -3.04 -16.67 18.60
CA ASN A 190 -4.09 -17.56 18.07
C ASN A 190 -5.24 -16.71 17.49
N THR A 191 -4.96 -15.98 16.43
CA THR A 191 -5.95 -15.31 15.60
C THR A 191 -6.28 -16.28 14.47
N LYS A 192 -7.56 -16.46 14.14
CA LYS A 192 -7.94 -17.28 12.98
C LYS A 192 -7.18 -16.74 11.77
N GLU A 193 -6.42 -17.61 11.11
CA GLU A 193 -5.76 -17.33 9.84
C GLU A 193 -6.86 -17.17 8.78
N ILE A 194 -7.44 -15.97 8.71
CA ILE A 194 -8.34 -15.57 7.63
C ILE A 194 -7.43 -15.29 6.45
N THR A 195 -7.66 -15.97 5.34
CA THR A 195 -6.82 -15.80 4.15
C THR A 195 -6.93 -14.35 3.65
N ILE A 196 -5.85 -13.81 3.08
CA ILE A 196 -5.84 -12.45 2.50
C ILE A 196 -6.98 -12.27 1.49
N GLN A 197 -7.30 -13.34 0.75
CA GLN A 197 -8.41 -13.41 -0.18
C GLN A 197 -9.80 -13.32 0.48
N GLU A 198 -10.02 -14.00 1.62
CA GLU A 198 -11.26 -13.86 2.39
C GLU A 198 -11.40 -12.45 2.99
N LYS A 199 -10.29 -11.87 3.48
CA LYS A 199 -10.26 -10.48 3.96
C LYS A 199 -10.57 -9.49 2.83
N ARG A 200 -10.08 -9.75 1.61
CA ARG A 200 -10.35 -8.95 0.40
C ARG A 200 -11.82 -9.04 -0.03
N MET A 201 -12.37 -10.25 -0.12
CA MET A 201 -13.79 -10.44 -0.41
C MET A 201 -14.68 -9.73 0.61
N SER A 202 -14.30 -9.77 1.90
CA SER A 202 -14.98 -9.01 2.94
C SER A 202 -14.84 -7.50 2.72
N SER A 203 -13.62 -7.00 2.51
CA SER A 203 -13.31 -5.58 2.25
C SER A 203 -14.05 -5.00 1.03
N GLU A 204 -14.07 -5.71 -0.10
CA GLU A 204 -14.77 -5.28 -1.32
C GLU A 204 -16.28 -5.27 -1.11
N ALA A 205 -16.82 -6.32 -0.48
CA ALA A 205 -18.23 -6.37 -0.12
C ALA A 205 -18.59 -5.25 0.87
N GLU A 206 -17.71 -4.96 1.82
CA GLU A 206 -17.83 -3.88 2.80
C GLU A 206 -17.86 -2.51 2.13
N GLU A 207 -16.87 -2.19 1.29
CA GLU A 207 -16.78 -0.91 0.60
C GLU A 207 -17.93 -0.70 -0.38
N SER A 208 -18.28 -1.73 -1.15
CA SER A 208 -19.42 -1.70 -2.07
C SER A 208 -20.73 -1.46 -1.32
N THR A 209 -20.98 -2.22 -0.24
CA THR A 209 -22.19 -2.05 0.58
C THR A 209 -22.20 -0.68 1.24
N TRP A 210 -21.06 -0.20 1.76
CA TRP A 210 -20.96 1.12 2.36
C TRP A 210 -21.29 2.23 1.36
N ASN A 211 -20.77 2.15 0.12
CA ASN A 211 -21.06 3.13 -0.91
C ASN A 211 -22.55 3.21 -1.27
N LEU A 212 -23.31 2.12 -1.09
CA LEU A 212 -24.76 2.10 -1.26
C LEU A 212 -25.51 2.73 -0.08
N VAL A 213 -25.06 2.47 1.16
CA VAL A 213 -25.82 2.87 2.37
C VAL A 213 -25.36 4.18 2.99
N LYS A 214 -24.16 4.68 2.67
CA LYS A 214 -23.56 5.88 3.30
C LYS A 214 -24.43 7.13 3.18
N ASP A 215 -25.21 7.23 2.11
CA ASP A 215 -26.12 8.34 1.84
C ASP A 215 -27.60 7.96 2.09
N SER A 216 -27.88 6.73 2.53
CA SER A 216 -29.25 6.29 2.87
C SER A 216 -29.81 7.04 4.08
N ASN A 217 -31.11 7.31 4.04
CA ASN A 217 -31.91 7.86 5.16
C ASN A 217 -32.69 6.77 5.91
N SER A 218 -32.48 5.49 5.59
CA SER A 218 -33.05 4.37 6.33
C SER A 218 -32.12 3.96 7.47
N ALA A 219 -32.67 3.87 8.66
CA ALA A 219 -31.97 3.36 9.83
C ALA A 219 -31.74 1.83 9.71
N GLU A 220 -32.62 1.14 8.99
CA GLU A 220 -32.54 -0.30 8.72
C GLU A 220 -31.35 -0.65 7.84
N ASP A 221 -31.07 0.14 6.80
CA ASP A 221 -29.90 -0.06 5.92
C ASP A 221 -28.58 0.04 6.69
N LEU A 222 -28.46 1.03 7.59
CA LEU A 222 -27.28 1.20 8.43
C LEU A 222 -27.15 0.11 9.50
N ARG A 223 -28.28 -0.37 10.05
CA ARG A 223 -28.30 -1.52 10.97
C ARG A 223 -27.82 -2.79 10.26
N TYR A 224 -28.33 -3.05 9.06
CA TYR A 224 -27.95 -4.22 8.26
C TYR A 224 -26.45 -4.19 7.93
N PHE A 225 -25.92 -3.02 7.54
CA PHE A 225 -24.49 -2.84 7.31
C PHE A 225 -23.66 -3.18 8.56
N LEU A 226 -24.06 -2.68 9.73
CA LEU A 226 -23.38 -2.91 11.01
C LEU A 226 -23.48 -4.37 11.50
N GLU A 227 -24.56 -5.07 11.14
CA GLU A 227 -24.73 -6.49 11.46
C GLU A 227 -23.82 -7.37 10.58
N LYS A 228 -23.76 -7.08 9.28
CA LYS A 228 -22.95 -7.85 8.33
C LYS A 228 -21.46 -7.55 8.45
N PHE A 229 -21.10 -6.32 8.79
CA PHE A 229 -19.71 -5.86 8.85
C PHE A 229 -19.38 -5.12 10.16
N PRO A 230 -19.46 -5.81 11.31
CA PRO A 230 -19.33 -5.18 12.63
C PRO A 230 -17.95 -4.58 12.90
N GLY A 231 -16.91 -5.10 12.22
CA GLY A 231 -15.52 -4.63 12.31
C GLY A 231 -15.08 -3.72 11.17
N SER A 232 -15.99 -3.30 10.29
CA SER A 232 -15.64 -2.47 9.12
C SER A 232 -15.05 -1.12 9.55
N PRO A 233 -14.10 -0.53 8.79
CA PRO A 233 -13.64 0.84 9.02
C PRO A 233 -14.78 1.87 8.93
N TYR A 234 -15.88 1.52 8.24
CA TYR A 234 -17.07 2.38 8.13
C TYR A 234 -18.08 2.17 9.28
N ALA A 235 -17.82 1.27 10.22
CA ALA A 235 -18.73 1.00 11.33
C ALA A 235 -18.93 2.23 12.24
N ILE A 236 -17.89 3.04 12.44
CA ILE A 236 -17.98 4.27 13.23
C ILE A 236 -18.89 5.32 12.55
N PRO A 237 -18.67 5.72 11.28
CA PRO A 237 -19.59 6.63 10.60
C PRO A 237 -21.00 6.07 10.45
N ALA A 238 -21.17 4.76 10.20
CA ALA A 238 -22.49 4.11 10.16
C ALA A 238 -23.24 4.22 11.50
N LYS A 239 -22.57 3.95 12.63
CA LYS A 239 -23.14 4.11 13.99
C LYS A 239 -23.51 5.56 14.29
N LEU A 240 -22.67 6.52 13.86
CA LEU A 240 -22.94 7.94 14.05
C LEU A 240 -24.18 8.38 13.29
N LYS A 241 -24.30 7.99 12.02
CA LYS A 241 -25.45 8.32 11.17
C LYS A 241 -26.73 7.64 11.66
N LEU A 242 -26.65 6.37 12.09
CA LEU A 242 -27.79 5.67 12.68
C LEU A 242 -28.36 6.43 13.89
N LYS A 243 -27.49 6.88 14.80
CA LYS A 243 -27.89 7.70 15.95
C LYS A 243 -28.53 9.03 15.54
N GLN A 244 -28.09 9.65 14.45
CA GLN A 244 -28.70 10.89 13.94
C GLN A 244 -30.12 10.64 13.40
N LEU A 245 -30.31 9.56 12.63
CA LEU A 245 -31.62 9.18 12.09
C LEU A 245 -32.62 8.77 13.18
N GLU A 246 -32.14 8.12 14.25
CA GLU A 246 -32.97 7.75 15.39
C GLU A 246 -33.38 8.96 16.23
N ARG A 247 -32.50 9.96 16.39
CA ARG A 247 -32.82 11.22 17.07
C ARG A 247 -33.77 12.13 16.30
N GLY A 248 -33.83 12.02 14.97
CA GLY A 248 -34.76 12.78 14.13
C GLY A 248 -36.17 12.18 14.04
N LYS A 249 -36.44 11.06 14.72
CA LYS A 249 -37.76 10.40 14.81
C LYS A 249 -38.51 10.70 16.13
N GLU A 250 -37.89 11.46 17.05
CA GLU A 250 -38.56 12.10 18.22
C GLU A 250 -39.10 13.48 17.83
#